data_AF-A0A0F8YDB0-F1
#
_entry.id   AF-A0A0F8YDB0-F1
#
_cell.length_a   1.000
_cell.length_b   1.000
_cell.length_c   1.000
_cell.angle_alpha   90.00
_cell.angle_beta   90.00
_cell.angle_gamma   90.00
#
_symmetry.space_group_name_H-M   'P 1'
#
loop_
_entity.id
_entity.type
_entity.pdbx_description
1 polymer ?
#
loop_
_entity_poly.entity_id
_entity_poly.type
_entity_poly.pdbx_seq_one_letter_code
_entity_poly.pdbx_strand_id
1 'polypeptide(L)'
;MGKINLGHKTGQTLTFGVYSPASVEREVGTSLPESPASSGRYIADSTTVQDGDDVIVKNAAGKVVAYGEYLKESLTWAKNG
;
A
#
# COMPACT_ATOMS: atom_id res chain seq x y z
N MET A 1 -1.26 -4.71 -12.45
CA MET A 1 -0.18 -4.58 -11.46
C MET A 1 0.02 -3.11 -11.16
N GLY A 2 -0.35 -2.66 -9.96
CA GLY A 2 -0.03 -1.32 -9.45
C GLY A 2 1.16 -1.36 -8.50
N LYS A 3 1.66 -0.19 -8.09
CA LYS A 3 2.90 -0.08 -7.30
C LYS A 3 2.68 0.88 -6.14
N ILE A 4 2.89 0.39 -4.91
CA ILE A 4 2.85 1.20 -3.69
C ILE A 4 4.29 1.50 -3.30
N ASN A 5 4.75 2.74 -3.47
CA ASN A 5 6.07 3.13 -3.02
C ASN A 5 5.96 3.87 -1.69
N LEU A 6 6.54 3.30 -0.63
CA LEU A 6 6.57 3.93 0.70
C LEU A 6 7.73 4.92 0.84
N GLY A 7 8.70 4.89 -0.08
CA GLY A 7 9.89 5.74 -0.01
C GLY A 7 10.85 5.39 1.14
N HIS A 8 10.57 4.35 1.92
CA HIS A 8 11.41 3.85 3.00
C HIS A 8 11.24 2.35 3.21
N LYS A 9 12.34 1.68 3.56
CA LYS A 9 12.35 0.23 3.85
C LYS A 9 11.66 -0.06 5.18
N THR A 10 10.84 -1.11 5.21
CA THR A 10 10.32 -1.67 6.47
C THR A 10 10.94 -3.03 6.77
N GLY A 11 11.46 -3.73 5.76
CA GLY A 11 12.01 -5.08 5.90
C GLY A 11 10.97 -6.13 6.27
N GLN A 12 9.68 -5.79 6.15
CA GLN A 12 8.56 -6.64 6.52
C GLN A 12 7.65 -6.85 5.31
N THR A 13 6.97 -8.00 5.28
CA THR A 13 5.77 -8.14 4.46
C THR A 13 4.67 -7.33 5.13
N LEU A 14 4.14 -6.36 4.39
CA LEU A 14 3.03 -5.53 4.85
C LEU A 14 1.72 -6.13 4.36
N THR A 15 0.61 -5.55 4.82
CA THR A 15 -0.72 -5.85 4.30
C THR A 15 -1.33 -4.54 3.86
N PHE A 16 -1.93 -4.49 2.66
CA PHE A 16 -2.72 -3.34 2.27
C PHE A 16 -4.20 -3.72 2.22
N GLY A 17 -5.05 -2.80 2.64
CA GLY A 17 -6.48 -2.84 2.41
C GLY A 17 -6.88 -1.70 1.50
N VAL A 18 -7.92 -1.92 0.71
CA VAL A 18 -8.49 -0.91 -0.17
C VAL A 18 -9.83 -0.47 0.37
N TYR A 19 -10.05 0.83 0.40
CA TYR A 19 -11.19 1.47 1.01
C TYR A 19 -11.89 2.32 -0.06
N SER A 20 -13.22 2.35 -0.02
CA SER A 20 -13.98 3.31 -0.80
C SER A 20 -13.81 4.72 -0.21
N PRO A 21 -14.20 5.79 -0.94
CA PRO A 21 -14.21 7.16 -0.40
C PRO A 21 -15.04 7.35 0.88
N ALA A 22 -15.92 6.39 1.19
CA ALA A 22 -16.69 6.36 2.44
C ALA A 22 -15.98 5.59 3.57
N SER A 23 -14.68 5.30 3.42
CA SER A 23 -13.86 4.50 4.35
C SER A 23 -14.37 3.07 4.59
N VAL A 24 -15.10 2.51 3.63
CA VAL A 24 -15.57 1.11 3.70
C VAL A 24 -14.52 0.22 3.07
N GLU A 25 -13.99 -0.75 3.84
CA GLU A 25 -13.00 -1.71 3.37
C GLU A 25 -13.61 -2.62 2.29
N ARG A 26 -13.07 -2.53 1.07
CA ARG A 26 -13.49 -3.31 -0.11
C ARG A 26 -12.65 -4.55 -0.33
N GLU A 27 -11.36 -4.49 0.03
CA GLU A 27 -10.43 -5.60 -0.09
C GLU A 27 -9.60 -5.71 1.18
N VAL A 28 -9.63 -6.89 1.81
CA VAL A 28 -8.92 -7.14 3.06
C VAL A 28 -7.51 -7.64 2.76
N GLY A 29 -6.53 -6.84 3.18
CA GLY A 29 -5.22 -7.34 3.62
C GLY A 29 -4.47 -8.23 2.65
N THR A 30 -4.34 -7.82 1.39
CA THR A 30 -3.50 -8.54 0.43
C THR A 30 -2.02 -8.36 0.82
N SER A 31 -1.27 -9.47 0.80
CA SER A 31 0.15 -9.50 1.14
C SER A 31 0.94 -8.55 0.24
N LEU A 32 1.76 -7.71 0.86
CA LEU A 32 2.51 -6.67 0.20
C LEU A 32 4.00 -6.86 0.47
N PRO A 33 4.70 -7.68 -0.33
CA PRO A 33 6.13 -7.90 -0.17
C PRO A 33 6.92 -6.68 -0.66
N GLU A 34 8.01 -6.38 0.05
CA GLU A 34 9.01 -5.44 -0.43
C GLU A 34 9.75 -6.04 -1.63
N SER A 35 9.79 -5.32 -2.75
CA SER A 35 10.44 -5.80 -3.98
C SER A 35 11.10 -4.66 -4.79
N PRO A 36 12.43 -4.73 -5.01
CA PRO A 36 13.35 -5.72 -4.47
C PRO A 36 13.52 -5.56 -2.95
N ALA A 37 13.99 -6.61 -2.25
CA ALA A 37 14.18 -6.58 -0.81
C ALA A 37 15.04 -5.37 -0.37
N SER A 38 14.70 -4.73 0.75
CA SER A 38 15.36 -3.54 1.29
C SER A 38 15.31 -2.26 0.43
N SER A 39 14.44 -2.19 -0.57
CA SER A 39 14.33 -1.01 -1.46
C SER A 39 13.37 0.09 -0.96
N GLY A 40 12.49 -0.21 -0.01
CA GLY A 40 11.36 0.63 0.36
C GLY A 40 10.20 0.61 -0.64
N ARG A 41 10.28 -0.23 -1.67
CA ARG A 41 9.27 -0.36 -2.71
C ARG A 41 8.42 -1.60 -2.47
N TYR A 42 7.11 -1.43 -2.60
CA TYR A 42 6.15 -2.50 -2.40
C TYR A 42 5.28 -2.66 -3.64
N ILE A 43 5.08 -3.89 -4.07
CA ILE A 43 4.32 -4.17 -5.31
C ILE A 43 3.11 -5.00 -4.93
N ALA A 44 1.93 -4.40 -5.09
CA ALA A 44 0.67 -5.08 -4.94
C ALA A 44 0.30 -5.72 -6.27
N ASP A 45 0.07 -7.03 -6.27
CA ASP A 45 -0.61 -7.68 -7.38
C ASP A 45 -2.09 -7.82 -7.03
N SER A 46 -2.88 -6.88 -7.50
CA SER A 46 -4.33 -6.97 -7.40
C SER A 46 -4.97 -6.57 -8.72
N THR A 47 -5.98 -7.36 -9.12
CA THR A 47 -6.80 -7.16 -10.32
C THR A 47 -8.06 -6.37 -10.03
N THR A 48 -8.38 -6.16 -8.74
CA THR A 48 -9.61 -5.52 -8.26
C THR A 48 -9.42 -4.06 -7.85
N VAL A 49 -8.19 -3.63 -7.61
CA VAL A 49 -7.88 -2.24 -7.23
C VAL A 49 -7.76 -1.34 -8.45
N GLN A 50 -8.46 -0.21 -8.41
CA GLN A 50 -8.49 0.79 -9.47
C GLN A 50 -7.67 2.02 -9.08
N ASP A 51 -7.27 2.78 -10.10
CA ASP A 51 -6.64 4.09 -9.88
C ASP A 51 -7.64 5.02 -9.21
N GLY A 52 -7.24 5.70 -8.14
CA GLY A 52 -8.16 6.53 -7.34
C GLY A 52 -8.70 5.89 -6.08
N ASP A 53 -8.49 4.58 -5.87
CA ASP A 53 -8.97 3.92 -4.65
C ASP A 53 -8.09 4.30 -3.43
N ASP A 54 -8.70 4.51 -2.26
CA ASP A 54 -7.95 4.76 -1.03
C ASP A 54 -7.30 3.47 -0.50
N VAL A 55 -6.02 3.53 -0.16
CA VAL A 55 -5.24 2.39 0.36
C VAL A 55 -4.75 2.66 1.76
N ILE A 56 -4.88 1.67 2.63
CA ILE A 56 -4.29 1.69 3.97
C ILE A 56 -3.33 0.52 4.09
N VAL A 57 -2.06 0.81 4.42
CA VAL A 57 -1.03 -0.21 4.61
C VAL A 57 -0.77 -0.41 6.10
N LYS A 58 -0.87 -1.65 6.56
CA LYS A 58 -0.63 -2.07 7.94
C LYS A 58 0.58 -3.00 8.02
N ASN A 59 1.32 -2.91 9.11
CA ASN A 59 2.37 -3.89 9.42
C ASN A 59 1.80 -5.17 10.04
N ALA A 60 2.66 -6.15 10.35
CA ALA A 60 2.25 -7.42 10.95
C ALA A 60 1.57 -7.28 12.33
N ALA A 61 1.75 -6.16 13.03
CA ALA A 61 1.08 -5.86 14.28
C ALA A 61 -0.28 -5.16 14.10
N GLY A 62 -0.75 -4.99 12.86
CA GLY A 62 -2.00 -4.30 12.53
C GLY A 62 -1.92 -2.76 12.63
N LYS A 63 -0.74 -2.20 12.91
CA LYS A 63 -0.54 -0.75 12.96
C LYS A 63 -0.47 -0.20 11.54
N VAL A 64 -1.21 0.88 11.30
CA VAL A 64 -1.11 1.59 10.02
C VAL A 64 0.26 2.28 9.90
N VAL A 65 0.92 2.01 8.79
CA VAL A 65 2.24 2.56 8.44
C VAL A 65 2.19 3.48 7.22
N ALA A 66 1.13 3.40 6.41
CA ALA A 66 0.91 4.33 5.29
C ALA A 66 -0.58 4.43 4.92
N TYR A 67 -0.95 5.55 4.31
CA TYR A 67 -2.28 5.82 3.74
C TYR A 67 -2.11 6.47 2.37
N GLY A 68 -3.03 6.16 1.45
CA GLY A 68 -3.52 7.04 0.39
C GLY A 68 -3.73 6.36 -0.96
N GLU A 69 -3.73 7.11 -2.06
CA GLU A 69 -4.42 6.69 -3.28
C GLU A 69 -3.67 5.65 -4.12
N TYR A 70 -4.30 4.53 -4.47
CA TYR A 70 -3.74 3.58 -5.41
C TYR A 70 -3.58 4.24 -6.78
N LEU A 71 -2.34 4.26 -7.28
CA LEU A 71 -2.03 4.65 -8.65
C LEU A 71 -1.28 3.50 -9.31
N LYS A 72 -1.75 3.02 -10.46
CA LYS A 72 -1.08 1.99 -11.27
C LYS A 72 0.38 2.36 -11.54
N GLU A 73 0.64 3.66 -11.69
CA GLU A 73 1.96 4.24 -11.87
C GLU A 73 2.37 5.09 -10.67
N SER A 74 2.80 4.40 -9.61
CA SER A 74 3.66 4.93 -8.53
C SER A 74 3.07 6.07 -7.68
N LEU A 75 2.65 5.69 -6.47
CA LEU A 75 2.54 6.63 -5.34
C LEU A 75 3.89 7.27 -5.03
N THR A 76 3.96 8.60 -4.94
CA THR A 76 5.10 9.31 -4.35
C THR A 76 4.58 10.04 -3.12
N TRP A 77 4.94 9.58 -1.92
CA TRP A 77 4.48 10.20 -0.68
C TRP A 77 5.37 11.35 -0.24
N ALA A 78 4.74 12.48 0.08
CA ALA A 78 5.33 13.58 0.81
C ALA A 78 5.51 13.17 2.28
N LYS A 79 6.72 13.33 2.79
CA LYS A 79 7.06 13.13 4.20
C LYS A 79 6.25 14.15 5.03
N ASN A 80 5.25 13.71 5.79
CA ASN A 80 4.72 14.56 6.86
C ASN A 80 5.83 14.69 7.91
N GLY A 81 6.33 15.93 8.04
CA GLY A 81 7.33 16.32 9.03
C GLY A 81 6.82 16.17 10.46
#